data_AF-A0A822GP70-F1
#
_entry.id   AF-A0A822GP70-F1
#
_cell.length_a   1.000
_cell.length_b   1.000
_cell.length_c   1.000
_cell.angle_alpha   90.00
_cell.angle_beta   90.00
_cell.angle_gamma   90.00
#
_symmetry.space_group_name_H-M   'P 1'
#
loop_
_entity.id
_entity.type
_entity.pdbx_description
1 polymer ?
#
loop_
_entity_poly.entity_id
_entity_poly.type
_entity_poly.pdbx_seq_one_letter_code
_entity_poly.pdbx_strand_id
1 'polypeptide(L)'
;DQPYLAYLGATRYLYTFPLFALQTALVRDVFLDNVKFPEKDQWQADLNEWKKREEAMVPFNILVWIDLELDYMRDILALLHTHDGNQSLSNFDFDKAQKILKEHFDNKLHDMLGYRDISYESIS
;
A
#
# COMPACT_ATOMS: atom_id res chain seq x y z
N ASP A 1 22.35 4.19 12.23
CA ASP A 1 20.92 3.92 12.01
C ASP A 1 20.11 4.84 12.91
N GLN A 2 19.07 5.51 12.38
CA GLN A 2 18.17 6.41 13.13
C GLN A 2 16.74 5.84 13.12
N PRO A 3 16.37 4.95 14.06
CA PRO A 3 15.07 4.26 14.04
C PRO A 3 13.88 5.19 14.33
N TYR A 4 14.13 6.39 14.84
CA TYR A 4 13.11 7.41 15.12
C TYR A 4 12.88 8.38 13.97
N LEU A 5 13.44 8.10 12.79
CA LEU A 5 13.14 8.83 11.56
C LEU A 5 12.26 7.95 10.67
N ALA A 6 11.05 8.41 10.39
CA ALA A 6 10.11 7.73 9.49
C ALA A 6 9.95 8.50 8.17
N TYR A 7 9.83 7.75 7.07
CA TYR A 7 9.52 8.28 5.75
C TYR A 7 8.14 7.79 5.32
N LEU A 8 7.27 8.71 4.89
CA LEU A 8 5.94 8.42 4.39
C LEU A 8 5.89 8.71 2.89
N GLY A 9 5.20 7.87 2.12
CA GLY A 9 5.04 8.05 0.68
C GLY A 9 6.36 8.05 -0.10
N ALA A 10 7.36 7.30 0.36
CA ALA A 10 8.62 7.10 -0.37
C ALA A 10 8.56 5.94 -1.38
N THR A 11 7.39 5.31 -1.53
CA THR A 11 7.10 4.27 -2.51
C THR A 11 6.68 4.87 -3.86
N ARG A 12 6.57 4.02 -4.89
CA ARG A 12 5.83 4.36 -6.11
C ARG A 12 4.39 4.75 -5.74
N TYR A 13 3.78 5.68 -6.47
CA TYR A 13 2.43 6.20 -6.20
C TYR A 13 1.37 5.57 -7.11
N LEU A 14 0.85 4.37 -6.80
CA LEU A 14 -0.39 3.88 -7.42
C LEU A 14 -1.55 3.99 -6.43
N TYR A 15 -1.33 3.55 -5.20
CA TYR A 15 -2.19 3.88 -4.06
C TYR A 15 -1.62 5.08 -3.31
N THR A 16 -2.46 6.09 -3.07
CA THR A 16 -2.02 7.34 -2.43
C THR A 16 -2.60 7.49 -1.03
N PHE A 17 -3.77 8.12 -0.89
CA PHE A 17 -4.33 8.43 0.42
C PHE A 17 -4.56 7.21 1.33
N PRO A 18 -5.07 6.06 0.83
CA PRO A 18 -5.20 4.87 1.66
C PRO A 18 -3.84 4.34 2.15
N LEU A 19 -2.82 4.34 1.28
CA LEU A 19 -1.46 3.95 1.65
C LEU A 19 -0.88 4.88 2.72
N PHE A 20 -1.01 6.20 2.55
CA PHE A 20 -0.47 7.17 3.50
C PHE A 20 -1.16 7.05 4.86
N ALA A 21 -2.46 6.75 4.88
CA ALA A 21 -3.20 6.51 6.11
C ALA A 21 -2.69 5.26 6.84
N LEU A 22 -2.42 4.16 6.13
CA LEU A 22 -1.82 2.95 6.68
C LEU A 22 -0.40 3.20 7.22
N GLN A 23 0.47 3.84 6.43
CA GLN A 23 1.84 4.16 6.86
C GLN A 23 1.85 5.07 8.09
N THR A 24 0.99 6.09 8.12
CA THR A 24 0.86 6.99 9.27
C THR A 24 0.38 6.25 10.51
N ALA A 25 -0.58 5.33 10.37
CA ALA A 25 -1.07 4.52 11.48
C ALA A 25 0.03 3.59 12.02
N LEU A 26 0.83 2.96 11.15
CA LEU A 26 1.92 2.07 11.58
C LEU A 26 3.00 2.86 12.32
N VAL A 27 3.41 4.00 11.77
CA VAL A 27 4.36 4.90 12.42
C VAL A 27 3.83 5.30 13.80
N ARG A 28 2.57 5.76 13.90
CA ARG A 28 1.94 6.09 15.18
C ARG A 28 2.01 4.91 16.16
N ASP A 29 1.65 3.70 15.74
CA ASP A 29 1.61 2.54 16.64
C ASP A 29 3.01 2.10 17.09
N VAL A 30 4.04 2.28 16.25
CA VAL A 30 5.44 2.08 16.66
C VAL A 30 5.88 3.13 17.69
N PHE A 31 5.58 4.40 17.45
CA PHE A 31 5.95 5.50 18.36
C PHE A 31 5.19 5.43 19.70
N LEU A 32 3.97 4.88 19.72
CA LEU A 32 3.17 4.66 20.92
C LEU A 32 3.41 3.30 21.59
N ASP A 33 4.42 2.54 21.15
CA ASP A 33 4.76 1.23 21.69
C ASP A 33 3.66 0.14 21.53
N ASN A 34 2.64 0.40 20.70
CA ASN A 34 1.57 -0.54 20.36
C ASN A 34 2.06 -1.64 19.41
N VAL A 35 2.95 -1.28 18.48
CA VAL A 35 3.67 -2.20 17.59
C VAL A 35 5.14 -2.17 17.96
N LYS A 36 5.74 -3.33 18.21
CA LYS A 36 7.15 -3.41 18.56
C LYS A 36 8.02 -3.34 17.31
N PHE A 37 8.96 -2.41 17.31
CA PHE A 37 9.97 -2.35 16.26
C PHE A 37 10.86 -3.60 16.36
N PRO A 38 11.05 -4.35 15.27
CA PRO A 38 11.79 -5.60 15.30
C PRO A 38 13.30 -5.38 15.49
N GLU A 39 14.01 -6.46 15.83
CA GLU A 39 15.47 -6.45 15.93
C GLU A 39 16.13 -6.22 14.56
N LYS A 40 17.40 -5.78 14.57
CA LYS A 40 18.08 -5.34 13.35
C LYS A 40 18.05 -6.35 12.21
N ASP A 41 18.36 -7.61 12.53
CA ASP A 41 18.44 -8.67 11.54
C ASP A 41 17.06 -9.04 10.97
N GLN A 42 16.00 -8.85 11.77
CA GLN A 42 14.63 -9.16 11.37
C GLN A 42 14.08 -8.15 10.36
N TRP A 43 14.19 -6.83 10.62
CA TRP A 43 13.73 -5.85 9.62
C TRP A 43 14.61 -5.83 8.37
N GLN A 44 15.91 -6.13 8.51
CA GLN A 44 16.78 -6.22 7.34
C GLN A 44 16.41 -7.41 6.45
N ALA A 45 16.03 -8.55 7.05
CA ALA A 45 15.53 -9.71 6.31
C ALA A 45 14.21 -9.40 5.59
N ASP A 46 13.26 -8.75 6.28
CA ASP A 46 11.98 -8.32 5.71
C ASP A 46 12.17 -7.36 4.52
N LEU A 47 13.01 -6.33 4.68
CA LEU A 47 13.36 -5.43 3.58
C LEU A 47 13.97 -6.15 2.37
N ASN A 48 14.83 -7.14 2.60
CA ASN A 48 15.45 -7.90 1.52
C ASN A 48 14.42 -8.76 0.78
N GLU A 49 13.42 -9.30 1.48
CA GLU A 49 12.32 -10.04 0.86
C GLU A 49 11.49 -9.14 -0.05
N TRP A 50 11.10 -7.96 0.44
CA TRP A 50 10.38 -6.96 -0.36
C TRP A 50 11.17 -6.49 -1.57
N LYS A 51 12.46 -6.18 -1.37
CA LYS A 51 13.36 -5.78 -2.46
C LYS A 51 13.48 -6.87 -3.52
N LYS A 52 13.61 -8.13 -3.12
CA LYS A 52 13.67 -9.26 -4.05
C LYS A 52 12.36 -9.40 -4.84
N ARG A 53 11.21 -9.23 -4.19
CA ARG A 53 9.90 -9.23 -4.87
C ARG A 53 9.82 -8.10 -5.89
N GLU A 54 10.24 -6.88 -5.53
CA GLU A 54 10.28 -5.72 -6.42
C GLU A 54 11.21 -5.93 -7.64
N GLU A 55 12.43 -6.38 -7.41
CA GLU A 55 13.43 -6.62 -8.47
C GLU A 55 13.03 -7.72 -9.46
N ALA A 56 12.17 -8.66 -9.04
CA ALA A 56 11.62 -9.69 -9.91
C ALA A 56 10.52 -9.17 -10.84
N MET A 57 9.96 -7.97 -10.60
CA MET A 57 8.85 -7.44 -11.39
C MET A 57 9.32 -6.79 -12.69
N VAL A 58 8.50 -6.95 -13.74
CA VAL A 58 8.73 -6.27 -15.02
C VAL A 58 8.43 -4.77 -14.87
N PRO A 59 9.40 -3.85 -15.12
CA PRO A 59 9.24 -2.43 -14.82
C PRO A 59 8.04 -1.73 -15.49
N PHE A 60 7.63 -2.21 -16.66
CA PHE A 60 6.55 -1.62 -17.45
C PHE A 60 5.18 -2.28 -17.25
N ASN A 61 5.08 -3.37 -16.48
CA ASN A 61 3.82 -4.05 -16.24
C ASN A 61 3.09 -3.46 -15.02
N ILE A 62 2.35 -2.37 -15.24
CA ILE A 62 1.67 -1.62 -14.17
C ILE A 62 0.72 -2.49 -13.34
N LEU A 63 0.08 -3.50 -13.93
CA LEU A 63 -0.87 -4.37 -13.23
C LEU A 63 -0.20 -5.18 -12.13
N VAL A 64 1.04 -5.60 -12.36
CA VAL A 64 1.84 -6.33 -11.37
C VAL A 64 2.33 -5.41 -10.26
N TRP A 65 2.62 -4.14 -10.57
CA TRP A 65 2.95 -3.13 -9.55
C TRP A 65 1.77 -2.78 -8.66
N ILE A 66 0.54 -2.77 -9.21
CA ILE A 66 -0.69 -2.62 -8.44
C ILE A 66 -0.79 -3.74 -7.40
N ASP A 67 -0.51 -4.99 -7.80
CA ASP A 67 -0.58 -6.14 -6.91
C ASP A 67 0.47 -6.07 -5.79
N LEU A 68 1.70 -5.69 -6.13
CA LEU A 68 2.79 -5.55 -5.15
C LEU A 68 2.48 -4.46 -4.10
N GLU A 69 1.96 -3.30 -4.52
CA GLU A 69 1.62 -2.22 -3.58
C GLU A 69 0.39 -2.57 -2.73
N LEU A 70 -0.57 -3.33 -3.29
CA LEU A 70 -1.72 -3.82 -2.52
C LEU A 70 -1.30 -4.83 -1.45
N ASP A 71 -0.41 -5.76 -1.78
CA ASP A 71 0.16 -6.71 -0.81
C ASP A 71 0.88 -5.96 0.32
N TYR A 72 1.66 -4.93 -0.01
CA TYR A 72 2.32 -4.09 0.99
C TYR A 72 1.33 -3.39 1.93
N MET A 73 0.24 -2.84 1.38
CA MET A 73 -0.81 -2.23 2.19
C MET A 73 -1.51 -3.25 3.10
N ARG A 74 -1.74 -4.48 2.63
CA ARG A 74 -2.33 -5.57 3.44
C ARG A 74 -1.42 -5.98 4.58
N ASP A 75 -0.12 -6.10 4.33
CA ASP A 75 0.86 -6.43 5.36
C ASP A 75 0.96 -5.33 6.42
N ILE A 76 0.95 -4.05 6.04
CA ILE A 76 0.85 -2.95 7.01
C ILE A 76 -0.42 -3.10 7.85
N LEU A 77 -1.58 -3.29 7.22
CA LEU A 77 -2.85 -3.41 7.94
C LEU A 77 -2.84 -4.55 8.95
N ALA A 78 -2.24 -5.70 8.61
CA ALA A 78 -2.11 -6.86 9.48
C ALA A 78 -1.24 -6.59 10.74
N LEU A 79 -0.33 -5.62 10.68
CA LEU A 79 0.50 -5.20 11.81
C LEU A 79 -0.23 -4.22 12.73
N LEU A 80 -1.25 -3.51 12.25
CA LEU A 80 -1.92 -2.46 13.02
C LEU A 80 -2.75 -3.05 14.15
N HIS A 81 -2.55 -2.53 15.36
CA HIS A 81 -3.38 -2.84 16.52
C HIS A 81 -4.72 -2.10 16.49
N THR A 82 -5.01 -1.33 15.42
CA THR A 82 -6.30 -0.65 15.22
C THR A 82 -7.41 -1.61 14.81
N HIS A 83 -7.68 -2.61 15.64
CA HIS A 83 -8.92 -3.37 15.57
C HIS A 83 -10.09 -2.71 16.34
N ASP A 84 -9.83 -1.65 17.11
CA ASP A 84 -10.81 -1.18 18.11
C ASP A 84 -11.50 0.17 17.80
N GLY A 85 -11.32 0.80 16.63
CA GLY A 85 -12.12 2.00 16.35
C GLY A 85 -11.88 2.84 15.09
N ASN A 86 -10.82 2.60 14.30
CA ASN A 86 -10.64 3.33 13.04
C ASN A 86 -11.36 2.62 11.88
N GLN A 87 -12.69 2.72 11.86
CA GLN A 87 -13.57 2.07 10.87
C GLN A 87 -13.15 2.32 9.41
N SER A 88 -12.47 3.44 9.13
CA SER A 88 -12.10 3.80 7.76
C SER A 88 -10.99 2.92 7.16
N LEU A 89 -10.09 2.34 7.96
CA LEU A 89 -9.03 1.46 7.46
C LEU A 89 -9.49 -0.01 7.43
N SER A 90 -10.32 -0.42 8.41
CA SER A 90 -10.86 -1.78 8.47
C SER A 90 -11.89 -2.06 7.37
N ASN A 91 -12.59 -1.04 6.89
CA ASN A 91 -13.63 -1.18 5.87
C ASN A 91 -13.09 -0.97 4.44
N PHE A 92 -11.78 -0.77 4.27
CA PHE A 92 -11.21 -0.59 2.94
C PHE A 92 -11.26 -1.92 2.17
N ASP A 93 -12.05 -1.96 1.09
CA ASP A 93 -12.12 -3.13 0.21
C ASP A 93 -10.95 -3.13 -0.78
N PHE A 94 -9.88 -3.81 -0.38
CA PHE A 94 -8.66 -3.98 -1.17
C PHE A 94 -8.92 -4.64 -2.53
N ASP A 95 -9.83 -5.61 -2.61
CA ASP A 95 -10.09 -6.36 -3.85
C ASP A 95 -10.86 -5.50 -4.84
N LYS A 96 -11.86 -4.76 -4.37
CA LYS A 96 -12.57 -3.78 -5.19
C LYS A 96 -11.65 -2.65 -5.63
N ALA A 97 -10.77 -2.15 -4.75
CA ALA A 97 -9.78 -1.14 -5.10
C ALA A 97 -8.80 -1.63 -6.19
N GLN A 98 -8.31 -2.87 -6.08
CA GLN A 98 -7.46 -3.51 -7.08
C GLN A 98 -8.16 -3.59 -8.43
N LYS A 99 -9.40 -4.08 -8.45
CA LYS A 99 -10.19 -4.23 -9.67
C LYS A 99 -10.40 -2.88 -10.37
N ILE A 100 -10.86 -1.87 -9.62
CA ILE A 100 -11.11 -0.52 -10.14
C ILE A 100 -9.83 0.09 -10.71
N LEU A 101 -8.69 -0.06 -10.02
CA LEU A 101 -7.45 0.53 -10.47
C LEU A 101 -6.92 -0.16 -11.73
N LYS A 102 -7.00 -1.50 -11.81
CA LYS A 102 -6.65 -2.24 -13.04
C LYS A 102 -7.53 -1.84 -14.21
N GLU A 103 -8.84 -1.78 -14.00
CA GLU A 103 -9.80 -1.31 -15.01
C GLU A 103 -9.49 0.12 -15.48
N HIS A 104 -9.12 1.02 -14.56
CA HIS A 104 -8.72 2.38 -14.90
C HIS A 104 -7.50 2.44 -15.82
N PHE A 105 -6.48 1.61 -15.56
CA PHE A 105 -5.31 1.54 -16.43
C PHE A 105 -5.62 0.91 -17.79
N ASP A 106 -6.45 -0.13 -17.84
CA ASP A 106 -6.89 -0.75 -19.08
C ASP A 106 -7.70 0.24 -19.94
N ASN A 107 -8.61 0.98 -19.33
CA ASN A 107 -9.38 2.04 -19.99
C ASN A 107 -8.47 3.14 -20.55
N LYS A 108 -7.42 3.52 -19.82
CA LYS A 108 -6.43 4.50 -20.27
C LYS A 108 -5.60 4.00 -21.46
N LEU A 109 -5.31 2.70 -21.52
CA LEU A 109 -4.64 2.09 -22.67
C LEU A 109 -5.56 2.01 -23.89
N HIS A 110 -6.86 1.80 -23.67
CA HIS A 110 -7.86 1.74 -24.72
C HIS A 110 -8.15 3.11 -25.33
N ASP A 111 -8.41 4.12 -24.50
CA ASP A 111 -8.66 5.51 -24.92
C ASP A 111 -7.99 6.49 -23.96
N MET A 112 -6.81 6.97 -24.36
CA MET A 112 -6.01 7.91 -23.57
C MET A 112 -6.70 9.27 -23.35
N LEU A 113 -7.63 9.67 -24.20
CA LEU A 113 -8.32 10.96 -24.08
C LEU A 113 -9.67 10.82 -23.34
N GLY A 114 -10.37 9.71 -23.53
CA GLY A 114 -11.70 9.45 -22.95
C GLY A 114 -11.70 8.71 -21.61
N TYR A 115 -10.57 8.15 -21.13
CA TYR A 115 -10.56 7.34 -19.89
C TYR A 115 -11.06 8.07 -18.63
N ARG A 116 -11.09 9.40 -18.65
CA ARG A 116 -11.60 10.24 -17.54
C ARG A 116 -13.12 10.41 -17.54
N ASP A 117 -13.79 10.06 -18.63
CA ASP A 117 -15.25 10.13 -18.74
C ASP A 117 -15.93 8.89 -18.13
N ILE A 118 -15.13 7.92 -17.66
CA ILE A 118 -15.59 6.68 -17.06
C ILE A 118 -15.84 6.88 -15.57
N SER A 119 -16.99 6.38 -15.10
CA SER A 119 -17.41 6.43 -13.70
C SER A 119 -17.06 5.14 -12.98
N TYR A 120 -16.65 5.25 -11.72
CA TYR A 120 -16.37 4.11 -10.84
C TYR A 120 -17.23 4.22 -9.58
N GLU A 121 -17.66 3.08 -9.04
CA GLU A 121 -18.38 3.05 -7.78
C GLU A 121 -17.41 3.29 -6.62
N SER A 122 -17.87 3.96 -5.55
CA SER A 122 -17.07 4.10 -4.34
C SER A 122 -16.72 2.74 -3.76
N ILE A 123 -15.54 2.68 -3.16
CA ILE A 123 -14.98 1.50 -2.49
C ILE A 123 -15.42 1.41 -1.02
N SER A 124 -16.07 2.47 -0.51
CA SER A 124 -16.54 2.67 0.86
C SER A 124 -18.02 2.34 1.05
#